data_AF-A0A0G4EH57-F1
#
_entry.id   AF-A0A0G4EH57-F1
#
_cell.length_a   1.000
_cell.length_b   1.000
_cell.length_c   1.000
_cell.angle_alpha   90.00
_cell.angle_beta   90.00
_cell.angle_gamma   90.00
#
_symmetry.space_group_name_H-M   'P 1'
#
loop_
_entity.id
_entity.type
_entity.pdbx_description
1 polymer ?
#
loop_
_entity_poly.entity_id
_entity_poly.type
_entity_poly.pdbx_seq_one_letter_code
_entity_poly.pdbx_strand_id
1 'polypeptide(L)'
;MLLMVALVLLHIESIKGDSGMMMAGVWPSVWLWGALLTGTGFIVQEIFQGVRLKAAYWADSWNYVDFASGVSIAAFIAIHFMRYSAEAEVSSGIVIALLFALRLVQTASLQPAVGPLILAIVRMLSDISMFLCLYVYILLVFAVVFTLLSSDEDHQYFGSLAKATLTLYSMTPTQREPPAVIY
;
A
#
# COMPACT_ATOMS: atom_id res chain seq x y z
N MET A 1 0.91 -14.31 -8.44
CA MET A 1 1.31 -12.94 -8.08
C MET A 1 0.80 -11.90 -9.08
N LEU A 2 1.39 -11.79 -10.28
CA LEU A 2 0.93 -10.85 -11.31
C LEU A 2 -0.54 -11.07 -11.69
N LEU A 3 -0.99 -12.34 -11.72
CA LEU A 3 -2.39 -12.68 -11.92
C LEU A 3 -3.30 -12.06 -10.83
N MET A 4 -2.91 -12.12 -9.56
CA MET A 4 -3.71 -11.54 -8.47
C MET A 4 -3.78 -10.01 -8.59
N VAL A 5 -2.65 -9.36 -8.89
CA VAL A 5 -2.60 -7.90 -9.12
C VAL A 5 -3.48 -7.51 -10.30
N ALA A 6 -3.36 -8.21 -11.43
CA ALA A 6 -4.15 -7.94 -12.62
C ALA A 6 -5.65 -8.13 -12.37
N LEU A 7 -6.06 -9.18 -11.66
CA LEU A 7 -7.46 -9.44 -11.34
C LEU A 7 -8.05 -8.40 -10.39
N VAL A 8 -7.28 -7.96 -9.40
CA VAL A 8 -7.73 -6.91 -8.46
C VAL A 8 -7.82 -5.54 -9.13
N LEU A 9 -6.85 -5.18 -9.97
CA LEU A 9 -6.89 -3.93 -10.73
C LEU A 9 -8.04 -3.91 -11.74
N LEU A 10 -8.26 -5.04 -12.43
CA LEU A 10 -9.36 -5.18 -13.38
C LEU A 10 -10.73 -5.05 -12.69
N HIS A 11 -10.86 -5.55 -11.45
CA HIS A 11 -12.06 -5.35 -10.65
C HIS A 11 -12.29 -3.88 -10.26
N ILE A 12 -11.22 -3.19 -9.83
CA ILE A 12 -11.29 -1.75 -9.51
C ILE A 12 -11.70 -0.93 -10.74
N GLU A 13 -11.19 -1.26 -11.93
CA GLU A 13 -11.61 -0.64 -13.19
C GLU A 13 -13.08 -0.95 -13.52
N SER A 14 -13.54 -2.19 -13.30
CA SER A 14 -14.94 -2.57 -13.48
C SER A 14 -15.90 -1.84 -12.54
N ILE A 15 -15.46 -1.43 -11.35
CA ILE A 15 -16.27 -0.63 -10.42
C ILE A 15 -16.29 0.84 -10.84
N LYS A 16 -15.19 1.36 -11.40
CA LYS A 16 -15.07 2.79 -11.79
C LYS A 16 -15.70 3.11 -13.14
N GLY A 17 -15.80 2.13 -14.05
CA GLY A 17 -16.38 2.32 -15.39
C GLY A 17 -17.88 2.03 -15.44
N ASP A 18 -18.71 3.06 -15.46
CA ASP A 18 -20.09 2.94 -15.95
C ASP A 18 -20.11 3.10 -17.49
N SER A 19 -20.98 2.32 -18.15
CA SER A 19 -21.36 2.37 -19.57
C SER A 19 -20.37 1.90 -20.67
N GLY A 20 -20.74 0.82 -21.37
CA GLY A 20 -20.63 0.82 -22.84
C GLY A 20 -20.27 -0.48 -23.57
N MET A 21 -19.36 -1.32 -23.05
CA MET A 21 -18.89 -2.47 -23.84
C MET A 21 -18.31 -3.61 -22.98
N MET A 22 -19.12 -4.45 -22.32
CA MET A 22 -18.60 -5.73 -21.81
C MET A 22 -19.66 -6.84 -21.85
N MET A 23 -19.27 -8.00 -22.38
CA MET A 23 -20.06 -9.23 -22.42
C MET A 23 -20.54 -9.61 -21.02
N ALA A 24 -21.79 -9.26 -20.71
CA ALA A 24 -22.38 -9.17 -19.38
C ALA A 24 -22.55 -10.50 -18.61
N GLY A 25 -22.11 -11.64 -19.13
CA GLY A 25 -22.30 -12.95 -18.48
C GLY A 25 -21.04 -13.60 -17.91
N VAL A 26 -19.87 -13.31 -18.47
CA VAL A 26 -18.64 -14.12 -18.21
C VAL A 26 -17.59 -13.32 -17.43
N TRP A 27 -17.56 -12.00 -17.55
CA TRP A 27 -16.47 -11.19 -17.02
C TRP A 27 -16.50 -10.97 -15.49
N PRO A 28 -17.66 -10.66 -14.87
CA PRO A 28 -17.74 -10.50 -13.42
C PRO A 28 -17.42 -11.79 -12.65
N SER A 29 -17.63 -12.95 -13.26
CA SER A 29 -17.34 -14.24 -12.63
C SER A 29 -15.85 -14.59 -12.71
N VAL A 30 -15.17 -14.30 -13.82
CA VAL A 30 -13.76 -14.67 -14.04
C VAL A 30 -12.83 -14.00 -13.03
N TRP A 31 -12.99 -12.70 -12.76
CA TRP A 31 -12.10 -12.02 -11.82
C TRP A 31 -12.31 -12.51 -10.38
N LEU A 32 -13.57 -12.72 -9.98
CA LEU A 32 -13.93 -13.17 -8.64
C LEU A 32 -13.40 -14.58 -8.39
N TRP A 33 -13.66 -15.51 -9.32
CA TRP A 33 -13.15 -16.88 -9.22
C TRP A 33 -11.63 -16.93 -9.29
N GLY A 34 -11.02 -16.09 -10.12
CA GLY A 34 -9.56 -15.97 -10.17
C GLY A 34 -8.96 -15.46 -8.86
N ALA A 35 -9.55 -14.40 -8.26
CA ALA A 35 -9.11 -13.84 -6.99
C ALA A 35 -9.32 -14.83 -5.83
N LEU A 36 -10.44 -15.56 -5.82
CA LEU A 36 -10.73 -16.59 -4.83
C LEU A 36 -9.77 -17.77 -4.93
N LEU A 37 -9.55 -18.32 -6.13
CA LEU A 37 -8.66 -19.47 -6.30
C LEU A 37 -7.22 -19.10 -5.98
N THR A 38 -6.73 -17.97 -6.51
CA THR A 38 -5.35 -17.52 -6.27
C THR A 38 -5.13 -17.07 -4.83
N GLY A 39 -6.09 -16.35 -4.25
CA GLY A 39 -6.05 -15.89 -2.86
C GLY A 39 -6.13 -17.04 -1.86
N THR A 40 -7.04 -17.99 -2.07
CA THR A 40 -7.14 -19.19 -1.21
C THR A 40 -5.90 -20.05 -1.32
N GLY A 41 -5.40 -20.30 -2.54
CA GLY A 41 -4.15 -21.04 -2.74
C GLY A 41 -2.97 -20.39 -2.03
N PHE A 42 -2.90 -19.05 -2.08
CA PHE A 42 -1.90 -18.28 -1.37
C PHE A 42 -2.00 -18.45 0.16
N ILE A 43 -3.20 -18.31 0.73
CA ILE A 43 -3.42 -18.48 2.18
C ILE A 43 -3.03 -19.89 2.64
N VAL A 44 -3.42 -20.93 1.88
CA VAL A 44 -3.06 -22.32 2.21
C VAL A 44 -1.55 -22.52 2.20
N GLN A 45 -0.86 -21.95 1.20
CA GLN A 45 0.60 -21.99 1.13
C GLN A 45 1.24 -21.33 2.37
N GLU A 46 0.78 -20.14 2.77
CA GLU A 46 1.31 -19.42 3.93
C GLU A 46 1.05 -20.17 5.24
N ILE A 47 -0.13 -20.76 5.41
CA ILE A 47 -0.43 -21.62 6.58
C ILE A 47 0.56 -22.79 6.64
N PHE A 48 0.80 -23.46 5.51
CA PHE A 48 1.74 -24.58 5.48
C PHE A 48 3.18 -24.14 5.80
N GLN A 49 3.61 -22.99 5.27
CA GLN A 49 4.92 -22.42 5.59
C GLN A 49 5.04 -22.04 7.07
N GLY A 50 4.01 -21.41 7.64
CA GLY A 50 3.96 -21.06 9.07
C GLY A 50 4.01 -22.29 9.97
N VAL A 51 3.28 -23.37 9.63
CA VAL A 51 3.35 -24.64 10.38
C VAL A 51 4.73 -25.28 10.27
N ARG A 52 5.35 -25.26 9.09
CA ARG A 52 6.67 -25.85 8.84
C ARG A 52 7.78 -25.11 9.60
N LEU A 53 7.78 -23.77 9.56
CA LEU A 53 8.84 -22.94 10.12
C LEU A 53 8.61 -22.54 11.58
N LYS A 54 7.38 -22.61 12.08
CA LYS A 54 7.01 -22.28 13.47
C LYS A 54 7.55 -20.91 13.87
N ALA A 55 8.30 -20.81 14.97
CA ALA A 55 8.89 -19.56 15.45
C ALA A 55 9.89 -18.94 14.46
N ALA A 56 10.56 -19.76 13.64
CA ALA A 56 11.51 -19.27 12.63
C ALA A 56 10.81 -18.53 11.47
N TYR A 57 9.48 -18.69 11.31
CA TYR A 57 8.70 -17.92 10.34
C TYR A 57 8.86 -16.41 10.61
N TRP A 58 8.84 -16.01 11.87
CA TRP A 58 8.90 -14.61 12.28
C TRP A 58 10.31 -14.00 12.24
N ALA A 59 11.34 -14.80 11.97
CA ALA A 59 12.70 -14.28 11.83
C ALA A 59 12.94 -13.56 10.49
N ASP A 60 12.13 -13.85 9.48
CA ASP A 60 12.21 -13.22 8.17
C ASP A 60 11.20 -12.06 8.07
N SER A 61 11.70 -10.86 7.79
CA SER A 61 10.87 -9.66 7.62
C SER A 61 9.86 -9.81 6.47
N TRP A 62 10.17 -10.59 5.43
CA TRP A 62 9.28 -10.77 4.29
C TRP A 62 8.06 -11.62 4.63
N ASN A 63 8.17 -12.53 5.59
CA ASN A 63 7.04 -13.34 6.06
C ASN A 63 5.97 -12.48 6.74
N TYR A 64 6.32 -11.32 7.30
CA TYR A 64 5.31 -10.37 7.79
C TYR A 64 4.48 -9.76 6.65
N VAL A 65 5.11 -9.45 5.52
CA VAL A 65 4.43 -8.94 4.32
C VAL A 65 3.51 -10.01 3.74
N ASP A 66 3.97 -11.26 3.72
CA ASP A 66 3.19 -12.39 3.22
C ASP A 66 1.99 -12.72 4.12
N PHE A 67 2.19 -12.70 5.44
CA PHE A 67 1.11 -12.82 6.42
C PHE A 67 0.09 -11.69 6.27
N ALA A 68 0.55 -10.43 6.19
CA ALA A 68 -0.32 -9.28 5.98
C ALA A 68 -1.12 -9.40 4.68
N SER A 69 -0.48 -9.88 3.60
CA SER A 69 -1.15 -10.14 2.32
C SER A 69 -2.26 -11.18 2.45
N GLY A 70 -2.01 -12.27 3.19
CA GLY A 70 -3.01 -13.30 3.45
C GLY A 70 -4.21 -12.77 4.24
N VAL A 71 -3.97 -11.96 5.27
CA VAL A 71 -5.02 -11.29 6.05
C VAL A 71 -5.81 -10.31 5.19
N SER A 72 -5.14 -9.49 4.36
CA SER A 72 -5.81 -8.55 3.45
C SER A 72 -6.68 -9.26 2.41
N ILE A 73 -6.25 -10.40 1.88
CA ILE A 73 -7.06 -11.23 0.98
C ILE A 73 -8.30 -11.76 1.69
N ALA A 74 -8.15 -12.33 2.89
CA ALA A 74 -9.28 -12.82 3.67
C ALA A 74 -10.28 -11.69 3.99
N ALA A 75 -9.77 -10.51 4.34
CA ALA A 75 -10.59 -9.33 4.60
C ALA A 75 -11.32 -8.85 3.33
N PHE A 76 -10.66 -8.78 2.18
CA PHE A 76 -11.28 -8.42 0.90
C PHE A 76 -12.41 -9.40 0.52
N ILE A 77 -12.17 -10.71 0.65
CA ILE A 77 -13.19 -11.74 0.41
C ILE A 77 -14.39 -11.53 1.34
N ALA A 78 -14.14 -11.32 2.64
CA ALA A 78 -15.21 -11.08 3.61
C ALA A 78 -16.01 -9.80 3.27
N ILE A 79 -15.33 -8.68 2.97
CA ILE A 79 -15.94 -7.40 2.60
C ILE A 79 -16.84 -7.57 1.36
N HIS A 80 -16.34 -8.26 0.34
CA HIS A 80 -17.06 -8.51 -0.90
C HIS A 80 -18.33 -9.33 -0.67
N PHE A 81 -18.24 -10.47 0.04
CA PHE A 81 -19.40 -11.33 0.27
C PHE A 81 -20.41 -10.77 1.28
N MET A 82 -19.95 -9.98 2.25
CA MET A 82 -20.83 -9.26 3.17
C MET A 82 -21.44 -8.01 2.55
N ARG A 83 -21.01 -7.61 1.34
CA ARG A 83 -21.41 -6.38 0.64
C ARG A 83 -21.30 -5.15 1.55
N TYR A 84 -20.20 -5.07 2.29
CA TYR A 84 -20.06 -4.09 3.37
C TYR A 84 -20.07 -2.64 2.86
N SER A 85 -19.17 -2.31 1.92
CA SER A 85 -19.22 -1.05 1.16
C SER A 85 -18.30 -1.12 -0.06
N ALA A 86 -18.67 -0.43 -1.14
CA ALA A 86 -17.85 -0.37 -2.36
C ALA A 86 -16.50 0.33 -2.11
N GLU A 87 -16.47 1.35 -1.24
CA GLU A 87 -15.23 2.05 -0.88
C GLU A 87 -14.25 1.14 -0.14
N ALA A 88 -14.73 0.36 0.85
CA ALA A 88 -13.88 -0.59 1.57
C ALA A 88 -13.39 -1.70 0.66
N GLU A 89 -14.20 -2.13 -0.30
CA GLU A 89 -13.82 -3.15 -1.29
C GLU A 89 -12.70 -2.65 -2.22
N VAL A 90 -12.82 -1.43 -2.75
CA VAL A 90 -11.78 -0.80 -3.56
C VAL A 90 -10.51 -0.57 -2.73
N SER A 91 -10.66 -0.04 -1.51
CA SER A 91 -9.54 0.21 -0.59
C SER A 91 -8.77 -1.07 -0.27
N SER A 92 -9.47 -2.14 0.10
CA SER A 92 -8.84 -3.44 0.40
C SER A 92 -8.19 -4.06 -0.84
N GLY A 93 -8.80 -3.91 -2.03
CA GLY A 93 -8.16 -4.28 -3.30
C GLY A 93 -6.84 -3.54 -3.54
N ILE A 94 -6.81 -2.22 -3.33
CA ILE A 94 -5.57 -1.42 -3.47
C ILE A 94 -4.49 -1.92 -2.51
N VAL A 95 -4.84 -2.20 -1.25
CA VAL A 95 -3.89 -2.75 -0.27
C VAL A 95 -3.30 -4.08 -0.75
N ILE A 96 -4.12 -5.00 -1.26
CA ILE A 96 -3.64 -6.27 -1.82
C ILE A 96 -2.67 -6.01 -2.99
N ALA A 97 -3.03 -5.11 -3.91
CA ALA A 97 -2.18 -4.80 -5.07
C ALA A 97 -0.81 -4.25 -4.64
N LEU A 98 -0.78 -3.35 -3.65
CA LEU A 98 0.46 -2.79 -3.11
C LEU A 98 1.31 -3.87 -2.41
N LEU A 99 0.71 -4.70 -1.55
CA LEU A 99 1.43 -5.77 -0.87
C LEU A 99 2.02 -6.80 -1.84
N PHE A 100 1.27 -7.14 -2.90
CA PHE A 100 1.79 -8.02 -3.95
C PHE A 100 2.89 -7.36 -4.79
N ALA A 101 2.85 -6.04 -4.99
CA ALA A 101 3.95 -5.30 -5.61
C ALA A 101 5.23 -5.37 -4.75
N LEU A 102 5.12 -5.24 -3.41
CA LEU A 102 6.27 -5.45 -2.51
C LEU A 102 6.85 -6.85 -2.65
N ARG A 103 6.02 -7.87 -2.81
CA ARG A 103 6.49 -9.25 -3.01
C ARG A 103 7.16 -9.47 -4.39
N LEU A 104 6.84 -8.65 -5.40
CA LEU A 104 7.62 -8.62 -6.65
C LEU A 104 9.03 -8.10 -6.38
N VAL A 105 9.18 -7.10 -5.49
CA VAL A 105 10.49 -6.61 -5.04
C VAL A 105 11.24 -7.72 -4.28
N GLN A 106 10.56 -8.49 -3.42
CA GLN A 106 11.15 -9.66 -2.77
C GLN A 106 11.68 -10.67 -3.79
N THR A 107 10.87 -11.00 -4.80
CA THR A 107 11.26 -11.96 -5.85
C THR A 107 12.45 -11.42 -6.67
N ALA A 108 12.43 -10.13 -6.98
CA ALA A 108 13.55 -9.46 -7.64
C ALA A 108 14.81 -9.46 -6.77
N SER A 109 14.70 -9.36 -5.45
CA SER A 109 15.86 -9.37 -4.54
C SER A 109 16.67 -10.67 -4.57
N LEU A 110 16.08 -11.77 -5.04
CA LEU A 110 16.75 -13.06 -5.24
C LEU A 110 17.61 -13.10 -6.50
N GLN A 111 17.45 -12.14 -7.42
CA GLN A 111 18.21 -12.08 -8.65
C GLN A 111 19.62 -11.54 -8.38
N PRO A 112 20.70 -12.23 -8.79
CA PRO A 112 22.08 -11.81 -8.50
C PRO A 112 22.44 -10.40 -8.99
N ALA A 113 21.80 -9.94 -10.07
CA ALA A 113 22.07 -8.64 -10.67
C ALA A 113 21.46 -7.45 -9.90
N VAL A 114 20.28 -7.63 -9.30
CA VAL A 114 19.51 -6.53 -8.67
C VAL A 114 19.36 -6.70 -7.15
N GLY A 115 19.59 -7.91 -6.63
CA GLY A 115 19.52 -8.23 -5.20
C GLY A 115 20.41 -7.36 -4.32
N PRO A 116 21.71 -7.19 -4.63
CA PRO A 116 22.58 -6.31 -3.86
C PRO A 116 22.10 -4.85 -3.83
N LEU A 117 21.54 -4.36 -4.94
CA LEU A 117 20.98 -3.00 -5.03
C LEU A 117 19.74 -2.85 -4.16
N ILE A 118 18.80 -3.80 -4.22
CA ILE A 118 17.58 -3.79 -3.39
C ILE A 118 17.95 -3.85 -1.90
N LEU A 119 18.91 -4.71 -1.53
CA LEU A 119 19.38 -4.80 -0.15
C LEU A 119 20.05 -3.49 0.32
N ALA A 120 20.80 -2.83 -0.56
CA ALA A 120 21.38 -1.52 -0.26
C ALA A 120 20.31 -0.47 -0.02
N ILE A 121 19.26 -0.42 -0.86
CA ILE A 121 18.12 0.49 -0.68
C ILE A 121 17.41 0.23 0.65
N VAL A 122 17.13 -1.02 1.00
CA VAL A 122 16.48 -1.37 2.26
C VAL A 122 17.32 -0.94 3.46
N ARG A 123 18.65 -1.11 3.40
CA ARG A 123 19.57 -0.62 4.44
C ARG A 123 19.55 0.90 4.55
N MET A 124 19.61 1.62 3.42
CA MET A 124 19.52 3.07 3.41
C MET A 124 18.19 3.57 4.00
N LEU A 125 17.07 2.90 3.71
CA LEU A 125 15.78 3.22 4.34
C LEU A 125 15.80 2.99 5.85
N SER A 126 16.45 1.92 6.32
CA SER A 126 16.65 1.68 7.75
C SER A 126 17.50 2.78 8.40
N ASP A 127 18.56 3.22 7.74
CA ASP A 127 19.43 4.29 8.25
C ASP A 127 18.70 5.63 8.34
N ILE A 128 17.84 5.91 7.35
CA ILE A 128 17.02 7.14 7.31
C ILE A 128 15.84 7.07 8.30
N SER A 129 15.41 5.87 8.74
CA SER A 129 14.21 5.69 9.55
C SER A 129 14.18 6.53 10.84
N MET A 130 15.32 6.67 11.52
CA MET A 130 15.43 7.50 12.73
C MET A 130 15.25 8.99 12.41
N PHE A 131 15.83 9.46 11.31
CA PHE A 131 15.63 10.82 10.82
C PHE A 131 14.20 11.07 10.37
N LEU A 132 13.58 10.09 9.73
CA LEU A 132 12.18 10.14 9.33
C LEU A 132 11.25 10.24 10.55
N CYS A 133 11.53 9.47 11.61
CA CYS A 133 10.80 9.57 12.88
C CYS A 133 10.92 10.96 13.50
N LEU A 134 12.13 11.52 13.56
CA LEU A 134 12.35 12.88 14.05
C LEU A 134 11.62 13.92 13.18
N TYR A 135 11.65 13.76 11.86
CA TYR A 135 10.93 14.62 10.92
C TYR A 135 9.42 14.58 11.15
N VAL A 136 8.82 13.39 11.27
CA VAL A 136 7.38 13.23 11.57
C VAL A 136 7.04 13.83 12.93
N TYR A 137 7.91 13.66 13.94
CA TYR A 137 7.71 14.28 15.25
C TYR A 137 7.67 15.81 15.16
N ILE A 138 8.65 16.42 14.47
CA ILE A 138 8.69 17.87 14.27
C ILE A 138 7.44 18.34 13.50
N LEU A 139 7.08 17.66 12.41
CA LEU A 139 5.87 17.95 11.65
C LEU A 139 4.62 17.93 12.52
N LEU A 140 4.47 16.92 13.39
CA LEU A 140 3.32 16.82 14.29
C LEU A 140 3.28 17.94 15.32
N VAL A 141 4.42 18.33 15.89
CA VAL A 141 4.50 19.47 16.82
C VAL A 141 4.02 20.75 16.12
N PHE A 142 4.51 21.02 14.92
CA PHE A 142 4.07 22.19 14.15
C PHE A 142 2.61 22.08 13.72
N ALA A 143 2.13 20.90 13.35
CA ALA A 143 0.73 20.69 12.98
C ALA A 143 -0.20 21.01 14.16
N VAL A 144 0.13 20.59 15.37
CA VAL A 144 -0.63 20.93 16.58
C VAL A 144 -0.62 22.44 16.82
N VAL A 145 0.56 23.08 16.77
CA VAL A 145 0.68 24.54 16.99
C VAL A 145 -0.15 25.32 15.96
N PHE A 146 -0.05 24.98 14.68
CA PHE A 146 -0.81 25.67 13.63
C PHE A 146 -2.31 25.39 13.71
N THR A 147 -2.74 24.17 14.06
CA THR A 147 -4.15 23.89 14.29
C THR A 147 -4.72 24.70 15.46
N LEU A 148 -3.96 24.88 16.55
CA LEU A 148 -4.39 25.71 17.68
C LEU A 148 -4.43 27.20 17.32
N LEU A 149 -3.41 27.71 16.62
CA LEU A 149 -3.34 29.13 16.21
C LEU A 149 -4.38 29.49 15.15
N SER A 150 -4.69 28.55 14.26
CA SER A 150 -5.63 28.73 13.16
C SER A 150 -7.08 28.39 13.54
N SER A 151 -7.32 28.04 14.81
CA SER A 151 -8.64 27.68 15.34
C SER A 151 -9.72 28.74 15.13
N ASP A 152 -9.36 30.00 14.85
CA ASP A 152 -10.33 31.10 14.68
C ASP A 152 -10.39 31.68 13.26
N GLU A 153 -9.36 31.51 12.41
CA GLU A 153 -9.25 32.26 11.14
C GLU A 153 -9.03 31.41 9.86
N ASP A 154 -8.42 30.20 9.93
CA ASP A 154 -7.96 29.51 8.70
C ASP A 154 -8.26 28.00 8.66
N HIS A 155 -9.55 27.66 8.79
CA HIS A 155 -10.05 26.29 8.85
C HIS A 155 -9.80 25.43 7.60
N GLN A 156 -9.51 26.05 6.46
CA GLN A 156 -9.37 25.33 5.19
C GLN A 156 -8.10 24.46 5.17
N TYR A 157 -7.00 24.98 5.72
CA TYR A 157 -5.68 24.33 5.67
C TYR A 157 -5.26 23.75 7.03
N PHE A 158 -5.58 24.41 8.14
CA PHE A 158 -5.12 23.99 9.47
C PHE A 158 -6.24 23.61 10.42
N GLY A 159 -7.50 23.59 9.95
CA GLY A 159 -8.68 23.29 10.76
C GLY A 159 -8.76 21.86 11.32
N SER A 160 -7.88 20.94 10.91
CA SER A 160 -7.72 19.64 11.57
C SER A 160 -6.26 19.20 11.55
N LEU A 161 -5.86 18.39 12.54
CA LEU A 161 -4.50 17.89 12.66
C LEU A 161 -4.04 17.15 11.38
N ALA A 162 -4.92 16.37 10.77
CA ALA A 162 -4.61 15.65 9.54
C ALA A 162 -4.34 16.60 8.37
N LYS A 163 -5.17 17.63 8.19
CA LYS A 163 -4.97 18.65 7.15
C LYS A 163 -3.70 19.46 7.40
N ALA A 164 -3.49 19.91 8.63
CA ALA A 164 -2.30 20.65 9.03
C ALA A 164 -1.01 19.86 8.76
N THR A 165 -1.01 18.57 9.11
CA THR A 165 0.14 17.68 8.84
C THR A 165 0.40 17.53 7.34
N LEU A 166 -0.64 17.34 6.52
CA LEU A 166 -0.51 17.24 5.06
C LEU A 166 -0.06 18.56 4.42
N THR A 167 -0.58 19.69 4.88
CA THR A 167 -0.19 21.03 4.43
C THR A 167 1.27 21.29 4.75
N LEU A 168 1.72 21.02 5.98
CA LEU A 168 3.12 21.17 6.36
C LEU A 168 4.05 20.23 5.57
N TYR A 169 3.62 18.99 5.35
CA TYR A 169 4.34 18.06 4.49
C TYR A 169 4.49 18.63 3.07
N SER A 170 3.42 19.19 2.49
CA SER A 170 3.44 19.79 1.14
C SER A 170 4.31 21.05 1.02
N MET A 171 4.52 21.77 2.13
CA MET A 171 5.39 22.95 2.20
C MET A 171 6.87 22.60 2.35
N THR A 172 7.20 21.32 2.57
CA THR A 172 8.59 20.88 2.68
C THR A 172 9.23 20.92 1.29
N PRO A 173 10.33 21.66 1.08
CA PRO A 173 10.85 21.92 -0.26
C PRO A 173 11.37 20.62 -0.89
N THR A 174 10.76 20.20 -2.00
CA THR A 174 11.14 18.99 -2.76
C THR A 174 12.06 19.28 -3.95
N GLN A 175 12.21 20.53 -4.40
CA GLN A 175 13.22 20.94 -5.37
C GLN A 175 13.63 22.41 -5.17
N ARG A 176 14.93 22.70 -5.18
CA ARG A 176 15.44 24.01 -5.61
C ARG A 176 15.77 23.87 -7.08
N GLU A 177 15.05 24.58 -7.96
CA GLU A 177 15.53 24.77 -9.34
C GLU A 177 16.91 25.46 -9.27
N PRO A 178 17.92 25.00 -10.04
CA PRO A 178 19.17 25.72 -10.13
C PRO A 178 18.88 27.11 -10.74
N PRO A 179 19.54 28.18 -10.25
CA PRO A 179 19.31 29.52 -10.76
C PRO A 179 19.59 29.54 -12.27
N ALA A 180 18.62 30.05 -13.03
CA ALA A 180 18.76 30.23 -14.47
C ALA A 180 20.05 31.01 -14.76
N VAL A 181 21.00 30.35 -15.44
CA VAL A 181 22.19 31.02 -15.96
C VAL A 181 21.73 31.90 -17.11
N ILE A 182 21.56 33.19 -16.83
CA ILE A 182 21.32 34.21 -17.84
C ILE A 182 22.67 34.39 -18.56
N TYR A 183 22.73 33.90 -19.81
CA TYR A 183 23.84 34.16 -20.74
C TYR A 183 23.76 35.59 -21.29
#